data_AF-A0A8H8J8G9-F1
#
_entry.id   AF-A0A8H8J8G9-F1
#
_cell.length_a   1.000
_cell.length_b   1.000
_cell.length_c   1.000
_cell.angle_alpha   90.00
_cell.angle_beta   90.00
_cell.angle_gamma   90.00
#
_symmetry.space_group_name_H-M   'P 1'
#
loop_
_entity.id
_entity.type
_entity.pdbx_description
1 polymer ?
#
loop_
_entity_poly.entity_id
_entity_poly.type
_entity_poly.pdbx_seq_one_letter_code
_entity_poly.pdbx_strand_id
1 'polypeptide(L)'
;MSYYIDFFRTEPTGPLTSLREYTVASQLADSRSGSPQPEQCTEEGYDDPVSLGLIPEDNVIRLFYSFHTMLNPVLALLDPALHTPHYVRRRSKVLYTAILAASCKFFNPGLYKRVHDLAQRLIGRALADGICTIEYIQALSIISYWREPDDGSCWRKIGLAIRMAYELNLHLVSEDMMPLDELAARERLNQERTWFRCLGYDWNSALQRGKPRMISENHFPKDARQWLNGHAGIESDADLLLVVSIELAPHYNLYQSLRSATTDRNRNHLAPFIRHTIREGERLNEMWAPEKVDPTISHISRSFIQFYNLRMRLITSELKLLVTTPIPGASHLALLDCANAALAIVKHVTEEFAPHGYLSYGQDFIPFSTAYAGAWLFKQHPRMDDQLRTATLDTFRRLSETCRAQTRFDRDTTSYYSRFFDHLVNFLTPTQNGAGGVGNGQMFSGPTGIGARGGLGGTGFVPGGNIQTNMNAMLPSSLPPLEDMDATWVLAANGFDNLGLEGTMNLGLTMGSVPFSARLN
;
A
#
# COMPACT_ATOMS: atom_id res chain seq x y z
N MET A 1 -73.44 -9.93 -5.34
CA MET A 1 -72.74 -8.65 -5.52
C MET A 1 -72.26 -8.19 -4.15
N SER A 2 -70.98 -8.05 -3.83
CA SER A 2 -69.76 -8.59 -4.40
C SER A 2 -68.62 -7.89 -3.69
N TYR A 3 -67.67 -8.68 -3.22
CA TYR A 3 -66.26 -8.36 -3.13
C TYR A 3 -65.75 -7.40 -2.01
N TYR A 4 -64.71 -7.91 -1.34
CA TYR A 4 -63.63 -7.21 -0.64
C TYR A 4 -63.66 -7.04 0.89
N ILE A 5 -64.04 -8.06 1.66
CA ILE A 5 -63.47 -8.25 3.00
C ILE A 5 -63.30 -9.76 3.24
N ASP A 6 -62.16 -10.33 2.83
CA ASP A 6 -61.58 -11.59 3.39
C ASP A 6 -60.35 -12.04 2.57
N PHE A 7 -59.28 -11.23 2.55
CA PHE A 7 -58.02 -11.61 1.88
C PHE A 7 -56.76 -11.40 2.73
N PHE A 8 -56.87 -11.44 4.07
CA PHE A 8 -55.70 -11.32 4.96
C PHE A 8 -55.63 -12.38 6.07
N ARG A 9 -56.13 -13.60 5.80
CA ARG A 9 -55.85 -14.77 6.66
C ARG A 9 -55.50 -16.00 5.82
N THR A 10 -54.39 -15.92 5.11
CA THR A 10 -53.61 -17.08 4.71
C THR A 10 -52.15 -16.74 4.99
N GLU A 11 -51.60 -17.29 6.08
CA GLU A 11 -50.15 -17.32 6.25
C GLU A 11 -49.56 -18.14 5.09
N PRO A 12 -48.56 -17.63 4.36
CA PRO A 12 -47.90 -18.42 3.33
C PRO A 12 -47.05 -19.50 4.02
N THR A 13 -47.55 -20.72 4.03
CA THR A 13 -46.80 -21.93 4.39
C THR A 13 -45.86 -22.32 3.24
N GLY A 14 -44.82 -21.53 3.04
CA GLY A 14 -43.71 -21.81 2.13
C GLY A 14 -42.48 -21.02 2.55
N PRO A 15 -41.25 -21.52 2.31
CA PRO A 15 -40.05 -20.73 2.58
C PRO A 15 -40.18 -19.40 1.82
N LEU A 16 -39.89 -18.28 2.48
CA LEU A 16 -39.83 -16.96 1.85
C LEU A 16 -38.76 -16.99 0.76
N THR A 17 -39.14 -17.36 -0.46
CA THR A 17 -38.27 -17.33 -1.63
C THR A 17 -37.84 -15.89 -1.85
N SER A 18 -36.52 -15.66 -1.92
CA SER A 18 -35.98 -14.30 -1.98
C SER A 18 -36.45 -13.60 -3.25
N LEU A 19 -36.98 -12.37 -3.12
CA LEU A 19 -37.33 -11.52 -4.27
C LEU A 19 -36.14 -11.27 -5.24
N ARG A 20 -34.91 -11.61 -4.84
CA ARG A 20 -33.72 -11.59 -5.70
C ARG A 20 -33.81 -12.56 -6.89
N GLU A 21 -34.58 -13.63 -6.78
CA GLU A 21 -34.65 -14.69 -7.80
C GLU A 21 -35.52 -14.30 -9.01
N TYR A 22 -36.35 -13.27 -8.89
CA TYR A 22 -37.32 -12.87 -9.95
C TYR A 22 -37.06 -11.48 -10.54
N THR A 23 -35.80 -11.04 -10.56
CA THR A 23 -35.46 -9.80 -11.25
C THR A 23 -35.23 -10.06 -12.74
N VAL A 24 -35.52 -9.08 -13.59
CA VAL A 24 -35.10 -9.14 -15.01
C VAL A 24 -33.58 -9.38 -15.10
N ALA A 25 -32.81 -8.86 -14.14
CA ALA A 25 -31.37 -9.10 -14.05
C ALA A 25 -31.00 -10.55 -13.71
N SER A 26 -31.73 -11.24 -12.82
CA SER A 26 -31.50 -12.67 -12.51
C SER A 26 -31.90 -13.55 -13.69
N GLN A 27 -33.05 -13.29 -14.31
CA GLN A 27 -33.48 -14.01 -15.52
C GLN A 27 -32.51 -13.79 -16.69
N LEU A 28 -31.97 -12.57 -16.84
CA LEU A 28 -30.93 -12.29 -17.84
C LEU A 28 -29.58 -12.92 -17.49
N ALA A 29 -29.27 -13.12 -16.21
CA ALA A 29 -28.06 -13.82 -15.77
C ALA A 29 -28.19 -15.33 -16.01
N ASP A 30 -29.35 -15.92 -15.70
CA ASP A 30 -29.68 -17.32 -15.92
C ASP A 30 -29.83 -17.65 -17.42
N SER A 31 -30.25 -16.68 -18.24
CA SER A 31 -30.33 -16.83 -19.70
C SER A 31 -29.00 -16.64 -20.43
N ARG A 32 -27.95 -16.17 -19.75
CA ARG A 32 -26.60 -16.20 -20.34
C ARG A 32 -26.22 -17.66 -20.42
N SER A 33 -25.98 -18.17 -21.63
CA SER A 33 -25.12 -19.33 -21.77
C SER A 33 -23.89 -19.08 -20.91
N GLY A 34 -23.54 -20.05 -20.03
CA GLY A 34 -22.31 -19.96 -19.25
C GLY A 34 -21.19 -19.52 -20.18
N SER A 35 -20.37 -18.55 -19.76
CA SER A 35 -19.28 -18.03 -20.60
C SER A 35 -18.61 -19.23 -21.26
N PRO A 36 -18.61 -19.33 -22.61
CA PRO A 36 -17.99 -20.47 -23.26
C PRO A 36 -16.59 -20.57 -22.68
N GLN A 37 -16.26 -21.73 -22.09
CA GLN A 37 -14.91 -21.89 -21.58
C GLN A 37 -13.98 -21.64 -22.76
N PRO A 38 -12.99 -20.74 -22.62
CA PRO A 38 -12.16 -20.37 -23.74
C PRO A 38 -11.59 -21.64 -24.35
N GLU A 39 -11.73 -21.80 -25.68
CA GLU A 39 -11.00 -22.84 -26.39
C GLU A 39 -9.54 -22.70 -26.01
N GLN A 40 -8.92 -23.79 -25.56
CA GLN A 40 -7.55 -23.77 -25.07
C GLN A 40 -6.59 -23.44 -26.22
N CYS A 41 -6.31 -22.15 -26.43
CA CYS A 41 -5.19 -21.75 -27.26
C CYS A 41 -3.89 -22.18 -26.58
N THR A 42 -3.02 -22.84 -27.35
CA THR A 42 -1.75 -23.35 -26.85
C THR A 42 -0.63 -22.37 -27.12
N GLU A 43 0.36 -22.33 -26.24
CA GLU A 43 1.61 -21.55 -26.45
C GLU A 43 2.57 -22.28 -27.42
N GLU A 44 2.03 -22.96 -28.42
CA GLU A 44 2.80 -23.65 -29.46
C GLU A 44 3.60 -22.64 -30.29
N GLY A 45 4.89 -22.92 -30.48
CA GLY A 45 5.80 -22.01 -31.18
C GLY A 45 6.17 -20.72 -30.40
N TYR A 46 5.94 -20.68 -29.09
CA TYR A 46 6.53 -19.64 -28.24
C TYR A 46 7.98 -20.02 -27.95
N ASP A 47 8.88 -19.05 -28.05
CA ASP A 47 10.29 -19.22 -27.68
C ASP A 47 10.51 -18.81 -26.23
N ASP A 48 11.27 -19.61 -25.48
CA ASP A 48 11.61 -19.35 -24.07
C ASP A 48 13.09 -18.94 -23.91
N PRO A 49 13.49 -18.38 -22.75
CA PRO A 49 14.86 -17.91 -22.55
C PRO A 49 15.95 -18.96 -22.79
N VAL A 50 15.65 -20.24 -22.56
CA VAL A 50 16.62 -21.31 -22.76
C VAL A 50 16.64 -21.76 -24.21
N SER A 51 15.48 -21.89 -24.87
CA SER A 51 15.42 -22.24 -26.30
C SER A 51 16.12 -21.21 -27.18
N LEU A 52 16.12 -19.94 -26.75
CA LEU A 52 16.85 -18.84 -27.40
C LEU A 52 18.32 -18.70 -26.97
N GLY A 53 18.83 -19.57 -26.10
CA GLY A 53 20.20 -19.50 -25.58
C GLY A 53 20.50 -18.26 -24.74
N LEU A 54 19.48 -17.57 -24.21
CA LEU A 54 19.66 -16.41 -23.33
C LEU A 54 20.12 -16.85 -21.93
N ILE A 55 19.59 -17.97 -21.45
CA ILE A 55 19.89 -18.54 -20.14
C ILE A 55 20.29 -20.01 -20.32
N PRO A 56 21.48 -20.42 -19.87
CA PRO A 56 21.85 -21.83 -19.79
C PRO A 56 20.93 -22.59 -18.82
N GLU A 57 20.57 -23.83 -19.13
CA GLU A 57 19.69 -24.67 -18.31
C GLU A 57 20.17 -24.76 -16.84
N ASP A 58 21.48 -24.86 -16.62
CA ASP A 58 22.09 -24.92 -15.27
C ASP A 58 21.81 -23.68 -14.41
N ASN A 59 21.63 -22.51 -15.04
CA ASN A 59 21.34 -21.27 -14.34
C ASN A 59 19.85 -21.14 -13.97
N VAL A 60 18.96 -21.87 -14.66
CA VAL A 60 17.50 -21.82 -14.43
C VAL A 60 17.17 -22.23 -13.00
N ILE A 61 17.74 -23.34 -12.53
CA ILE A 61 17.47 -23.90 -11.21
C ILE A 61 17.81 -22.87 -10.12
N ARG A 62 18.95 -22.19 -10.25
CA ARG A 62 19.40 -21.15 -9.31
C ARG A 62 18.48 -19.93 -9.32
N LEU A 63 18.01 -19.51 -10.50
CA LEU A 63 17.10 -18.37 -10.63
C LEU A 63 15.73 -18.68 -10.02
N PHE A 64 15.15 -19.85 -10.31
CA PHE A 64 13.90 -20.30 -9.69
C PHE A 64 14.01 -20.45 -8.17
N TYR A 65 15.12 -21.01 -7.68
CA TYR A 65 15.39 -21.09 -6.25
C TYR A 65 15.40 -19.69 -5.61
N SER A 66 16.11 -18.74 -6.24
CA SER A 66 16.18 -17.35 -5.76
C SER A 66 14.81 -16.66 -5.80
N PHE A 67 14.01 -16.92 -6.85
CA PHE A 67 12.63 -16.45 -6.94
C PHE A 67 11.80 -16.95 -5.75
N HIS A 68 11.77 -18.26 -5.54
CA HIS A 68 10.94 -18.86 -4.48
C HIS A 68 11.40 -18.51 -3.07
N THR A 69 12.69 -18.23 -2.88
CA THR A 69 13.26 -17.91 -1.56
C THR A 69 13.14 -16.43 -1.20
N MET A 70 13.25 -15.52 -2.18
CA MET A 70 13.37 -14.07 -1.91
C MET A 70 12.24 -13.23 -2.49
N LEU A 71 11.63 -13.67 -3.60
CA LEU A 71 10.65 -12.87 -4.34
C LEU A 71 9.22 -13.37 -4.13
N ASN A 72 9.01 -14.67 -4.23
CA ASN A 72 7.70 -15.27 -4.00
C ASN A 72 7.16 -15.06 -2.58
N PRO A 73 7.97 -15.05 -1.50
CA PRO A 73 7.46 -14.81 -0.15
C PRO A 73 6.80 -13.44 0.00
N VAL A 74 7.23 -12.43 -0.77
CA VAL A 74 6.66 -11.06 -0.73
C VAL A 74 5.56 -10.83 -1.76
N LEU A 75 5.58 -11.61 -2.85
CA LEU A 75 4.53 -11.61 -3.87
C LEU A 75 3.30 -12.41 -3.43
N ALA A 76 3.56 -13.54 -2.77
CA ALA A 76 2.61 -14.54 -2.30
C ALA A 76 1.66 -15.04 -3.40
N LEU A 77 2.22 -15.73 -4.40
CA LEU A 77 1.45 -16.16 -5.58
C LEU A 77 1.69 -17.61 -5.98
N LEU A 78 2.95 -18.04 -6.05
CA LEU A 78 3.30 -19.37 -6.52
C LEU A 78 3.59 -20.30 -5.34
N ASP A 79 3.40 -21.58 -5.57
CA ASP A 79 3.75 -22.66 -4.65
C ASP A 79 5.06 -23.32 -5.11
N PRO A 80 6.15 -23.28 -4.32
CA PRO A 80 7.44 -23.85 -4.73
C PRO A 80 7.41 -25.36 -5.00
N ALA A 81 6.52 -26.10 -4.34
CA ALA A 81 6.39 -27.55 -4.54
C ALA A 81 5.66 -27.87 -5.85
N LEU A 82 4.73 -27.01 -6.28
CA LEU A 82 4.05 -27.15 -7.57
C LEU A 82 4.84 -26.51 -8.73
N HIS A 83 5.28 -25.27 -8.56
CA HIS A 83 5.86 -24.42 -9.61
C HIS A 83 7.38 -24.61 -9.74
N THR A 84 7.76 -25.86 -10.03
CA THR A 84 9.13 -26.21 -10.41
C THR A 84 9.46 -25.69 -11.82
N PRO A 85 10.75 -25.49 -12.16
CA PRO A 85 11.13 -25.03 -13.50
C PRO A 85 10.52 -25.90 -14.62
N HIS A 86 10.57 -27.22 -14.45
CA HIS A 86 10.02 -28.18 -15.41
C HIS A 86 8.49 -28.07 -15.52
N TYR A 87 7.79 -28.04 -14.37
CA TYR A 87 6.33 -27.91 -14.35
C TYR A 87 5.88 -26.64 -15.06
N VAL A 88 6.47 -25.49 -14.70
CA VAL A 88 6.09 -24.19 -15.26
C VAL A 88 6.43 -24.12 -16.76
N ARG A 89 7.64 -24.50 -17.18
CA ARG A 89 8.05 -24.46 -18.60
C ARG A 89 7.15 -25.29 -19.50
N ARG A 90 6.67 -26.44 -18.99
CA ARG A 90 5.75 -27.32 -19.72
C ARG A 90 4.36 -26.72 -19.87
N ARG A 91 3.87 -25.99 -18.85
CA ARG A 91 2.50 -25.44 -18.84
C ARG A 91 2.38 -24.06 -19.48
N SER A 92 3.35 -23.18 -19.25
CA SER A 92 3.36 -21.83 -19.81
C SER A 92 4.78 -21.29 -19.92
N LYS A 93 5.21 -21.05 -21.15
CA LYS A 93 6.44 -20.33 -21.49
C LYS A 93 6.33 -18.86 -21.12
N VAL A 94 5.12 -18.28 -21.13
CA VAL A 94 4.91 -16.90 -20.66
C VAL A 94 5.21 -16.78 -19.17
N LEU A 95 4.63 -17.65 -18.33
CA LEU A 95 4.92 -17.65 -16.88
C LEU A 95 6.38 -17.99 -16.59
N TYR A 96 6.92 -19.01 -17.26
CA TYR A 96 8.33 -19.40 -17.11
C TYR A 96 9.27 -18.22 -17.37
N THR A 97 9.02 -17.48 -18.46
CA THR A 97 9.81 -16.31 -18.84
C THR A 97 9.62 -15.16 -17.85
N ALA A 98 8.41 -14.94 -17.34
CA ALA A 98 8.14 -13.90 -16.34
C ALA A 98 8.88 -14.15 -15.01
N ILE A 99 8.89 -15.39 -14.52
CA ILE A 99 9.65 -15.80 -13.32
C ILE A 99 11.14 -15.54 -13.53
N LEU A 100 11.69 -15.95 -14.68
CA LEU A 100 13.10 -15.74 -15.00
C LEU A 100 13.45 -14.26 -15.17
N ALA A 101 12.58 -13.46 -15.78
CA ALA A 101 12.77 -12.02 -15.90
C ALA A 101 12.84 -11.35 -14.52
N ALA A 102 11.88 -11.64 -13.63
CA ALA A 102 11.89 -11.13 -12.26
C ALA A 102 13.15 -11.57 -11.50
N SER A 103 13.56 -12.82 -11.64
CA SER A 103 14.78 -13.34 -11.00
C SER A 103 16.04 -12.65 -11.53
N CYS A 104 16.16 -12.49 -12.86
CA CYS A 104 17.29 -11.79 -13.47
C CYS A 104 17.38 -10.35 -13.00
N LYS A 105 16.27 -9.65 -12.76
CA LYS A 105 16.27 -8.26 -12.25
C LYS A 105 17.17 -8.10 -11.01
N PHE A 106 17.10 -9.06 -10.09
CA PHE A 106 17.78 -8.96 -8.80
C PHE A 106 19.04 -9.82 -8.69
N PHE A 107 19.06 -11.00 -9.33
CA PHE A 107 20.11 -12.01 -9.14
C PHE A 107 21.01 -12.19 -10.36
N ASN A 108 20.61 -11.68 -11.54
CA ASN A 108 21.46 -11.65 -12.73
C ASN A 108 21.16 -10.43 -13.62
N PRO A 109 21.48 -9.20 -13.16
CA PRO A 109 21.07 -7.97 -13.85
C PRO A 109 21.58 -7.86 -15.29
N GLY A 110 22.71 -8.50 -15.61
CA GLY A 110 23.28 -8.52 -16.96
C GLY A 110 22.38 -9.20 -18.01
N LEU A 111 21.52 -10.13 -17.60
CA LEU A 111 20.54 -10.78 -18.47
C LEU A 111 19.15 -10.13 -18.44
N TYR A 112 18.88 -9.30 -17.42
CA TYR A 112 17.54 -8.80 -17.12
C TYR A 112 16.86 -8.19 -18.34
N LYS A 113 17.49 -7.21 -19.00
CA LYS A 113 16.89 -6.49 -20.13
C LYS A 113 16.41 -7.43 -21.24
N ARG A 114 17.27 -8.35 -21.68
CA ARG A 114 16.96 -9.29 -22.78
C ARG A 114 15.81 -10.24 -22.42
N VAL A 115 15.79 -10.74 -21.19
CA VAL A 115 14.77 -11.67 -20.70
C VAL A 115 13.45 -10.94 -20.43
N HIS A 116 13.50 -9.72 -19.91
CA HIS A 116 12.34 -8.86 -19.70
C HIS A 116 11.69 -8.45 -21.04
N ASP A 117 12.48 -8.05 -22.04
CA ASP A 117 11.99 -7.71 -23.38
C ASP A 117 11.31 -8.92 -24.04
N LEU A 118 11.81 -10.13 -23.81
CA LEU A 118 11.12 -11.36 -24.22
C LEU A 118 9.81 -11.54 -23.44
N ALA A 119 9.81 -11.40 -22.12
CA ALA A 119 8.60 -11.52 -21.31
C ALA A 119 7.48 -10.56 -21.77
N GLN A 120 7.81 -9.29 -22.03
CA GLN A 120 6.84 -8.31 -22.54
C GLN A 120 6.28 -8.70 -23.91
N ARG A 121 7.13 -9.19 -24.82
CA ARG A 121 6.68 -9.68 -26.14
C ARG A 121 5.77 -10.88 -26.01
N LEU A 122 6.10 -11.85 -25.15
CA LEU A 122 5.27 -13.03 -24.91
C LEU A 122 3.93 -12.66 -24.26
N ILE A 123 3.90 -11.69 -23.34
CA ILE A 123 2.64 -11.15 -22.80
C ILE A 123 1.79 -10.54 -23.91
N GLY A 124 2.38 -9.68 -24.75
CA GLY A 124 1.65 -9.06 -25.87
C GLY A 124 1.12 -10.09 -26.87
N ARG A 125 1.92 -11.12 -27.18
CA ARG A 125 1.53 -12.22 -28.06
C ARG A 125 0.43 -13.08 -27.45
N ALA A 126 0.54 -13.47 -26.18
CA ALA A 126 -0.47 -14.27 -25.48
C ALA A 126 -1.83 -13.57 -25.46
N LEU A 127 -1.86 -12.25 -25.26
CA LEU A 127 -3.09 -11.48 -25.40
C LEU A 127 -3.65 -11.55 -26.83
N ALA A 128 -2.81 -11.38 -27.86
CA ALA A 128 -3.23 -11.41 -29.25
C ALA A 128 -3.73 -12.79 -29.69
N ASP A 129 -3.13 -13.85 -29.17
CA ASP A 129 -3.49 -15.25 -29.43
C ASP A 129 -4.70 -15.71 -28.59
N GLY A 130 -5.27 -14.84 -27.74
CA GLY A 130 -6.46 -15.17 -26.93
C GLY A 130 -6.19 -16.14 -25.77
N ILE A 131 -4.94 -16.22 -25.28
CA ILE A 131 -4.60 -17.07 -24.14
C ILE A 131 -5.34 -16.58 -22.89
N CYS A 132 -6.05 -17.49 -22.23
CA CYS A 132 -6.75 -17.25 -20.97
C CYS A 132 -6.49 -18.43 -20.03
N THR A 133 -5.40 -18.35 -19.27
CA THR A 133 -4.95 -19.41 -18.33
C THR A 133 -4.53 -18.81 -16.99
N ILE A 134 -4.52 -19.63 -15.94
CA ILE A 134 -4.04 -19.22 -14.61
C ILE A 134 -2.59 -18.76 -14.70
N GLU A 135 -1.76 -19.48 -15.44
CA GLU A 135 -0.35 -19.18 -15.63
C GLU A 135 -0.15 -17.82 -16.29
N TYR A 136 -1.02 -17.44 -17.22
CA TYR A 136 -0.95 -16.12 -17.85
C TYR A 136 -1.36 -14.98 -16.89
N ILE A 137 -2.38 -15.18 -16.06
CA ILE A 137 -2.75 -14.26 -14.97
C ILE A 137 -1.57 -14.09 -14.00
N GLN A 138 -0.87 -15.18 -13.67
CA GLN A 138 0.30 -15.17 -12.80
C GLN A 138 1.49 -14.44 -13.45
N ALA A 139 1.72 -14.62 -14.74
CA ALA A 139 2.77 -13.93 -15.49
C ALA A 139 2.53 -12.41 -15.50
N LEU A 140 1.29 -11.99 -15.78
CA LEU A 140 0.88 -10.58 -15.70
C LEU A 140 1.10 -10.01 -14.30
N SER A 141 0.77 -10.78 -13.26
CA SER A 141 0.98 -10.41 -11.86
C SER A 141 2.47 -10.16 -11.57
N ILE A 142 3.35 -11.12 -11.89
CA ILE A 142 4.79 -11.03 -11.65
C ILE A 142 5.41 -9.82 -12.34
N ILE A 143 5.14 -9.63 -13.65
CA ILE A 143 5.68 -8.51 -14.42
C ILE A 143 5.13 -7.17 -13.92
N SER A 144 3.89 -7.15 -13.42
CA SER A 144 3.29 -5.93 -12.86
C SER A 144 3.82 -5.60 -11.47
N TYR A 145 4.25 -6.60 -10.68
CA TYR A 145 4.82 -6.38 -9.34
C TYR A 145 6.15 -5.65 -9.42
N TRP A 146 7.11 -6.21 -10.16
CA TRP A 146 8.45 -5.64 -10.33
C TRP A 146 8.60 -4.90 -11.65
N ARG A 147 7.63 -4.03 -11.94
CA ARG A 147 7.61 -3.20 -13.16
C ARG A 147 8.84 -2.28 -13.25
N GLU A 148 9.10 -1.80 -14.46
CA GLU A 148 10.04 -0.69 -14.64
C GLU A 148 9.37 0.65 -14.26
N PRO A 149 10.15 1.65 -13.79
CA PRO A 149 9.59 2.95 -13.40
C PRO A 149 8.83 3.67 -14.53
N ASP A 150 9.19 3.43 -15.78
CA ASP A 150 8.56 3.96 -16.99
C ASP A 150 7.43 3.07 -17.55
N ASP A 151 7.17 1.90 -16.96
CA ASP A 151 6.08 1.02 -17.39
C ASP A 151 4.70 1.53 -16.93
N GLY A 152 4.10 2.39 -17.77
CA GLY A 152 2.74 2.88 -17.62
C GLY A 152 1.63 1.87 -17.96
N SER A 153 1.96 0.60 -18.25
CA SER A 153 0.97 -0.43 -18.62
C SER A 153 0.55 -1.36 -17.48
N CYS A 154 1.22 -1.31 -16.32
CA CYS A 154 0.93 -2.12 -15.13
C CYS A 154 -0.57 -2.16 -14.74
N TRP A 155 -1.25 -1.00 -14.65
CA TRP A 155 -2.69 -0.95 -14.32
C TRP A 155 -3.57 -1.68 -15.36
N ARG A 156 -3.21 -1.60 -16.65
CA ARG A 156 -3.92 -2.30 -17.72
C ARG A 156 -3.68 -3.81 -17.65
N LYS A 157 -2.44 -4.23 -17.38
CA LYS A 157 -2.07 -5.64 -17.17
C LYS A 157 -2.83 -6.26 -15.99
N ILE A 158 -2.91 -5.55 -14.87
CA ILE A 158 -3.71 -5.96 -13.71
C ILE A 158 -5.20 -6.06 -14.07
N GLY A 159 -5.75 -5.05 -14.76
CA GLY A 159 -7.15 -5.09 -15.19
C GLY A 159 -7.46 -6.22 -16.18
N LEU A 160 -6.49 -6.62 -17.01
CA LEU A 160 -6.59 -7.80 -17.87
C LEU A 160 -6.57 -9.09 -17.04
N ALA A 161 -5.62 -9.21 -16.10
CA ALA A 161 -5.50 -10.35 -15.19
C ALA A 161 -6.80 -10.59 -14.40
N ILE A 162 -7.43 -9.53 -13.88
CA ILE A 162 -8.71 -9.62 -13.15
C ILE A 162 -9.84 -10.08 -14.06
N ARG A 163 -9.93 -9.57 -15.30
CA ARG A 163 -10.97 -10.01 -16.25
C ARG A 163 -10.82 -11.47 -16.62
N MET A 164 -9.59 -11.94 -16.88
CA MET A 164 -9.33 -13.35 -17.15
C MET A 164 -9.63 -14.22 -15.91
N ALA A 165 -9.32 -13.76 -14.70
CA ALA A 165 -9.68 -14.48 -13.47
C ALA A 165 -11.21 -14.63 -13.32
N TYR A 166 -11.98 -13.63 -13.72
CA TYR A 166 -13.44 -13.73 -13.81
C TYR A 166 -13.90 -14.72 -14.88
N GLU A 167 -13.28 -14.68 -16.06
CA GLU A 167 -13.58 -15.60 -17.17
C GLU A 167 -13.32 -17.07 -16.80
N LEU A 168 -12.27 -17.33 -16.03
CA LEU A 168 -11.94 -18.63 -15.46
C LEU A 168 -12.76 -18.97 -14.19
N ASN A 169 -13.69 -18.11 -13.78
CA ASN A 169 -14.53 -18.27 -12.60
C ASN A 169 -13.77 -18.47 -11.27
N LEU A 170 -12.56 -17.91 -11.15
CA LEU A 170 -11.73 -18.06 -9.93
C LEU A 170 -12.34 -17.38 -8.69
N HIS A 171 -13.35 -16.53 -8.89
CA HIS A 171 -14.11 -15.86 -7.85
C HIS A 171 -15.16 -16.75 -7.18
N LEU A 172 -15.48 -17.91 -7.77
CA LEU A 172 -16.39 -18.88 -7.19
C LEU A 172 -15.64 -19.72 -6.17
N VAL A 173 -16.19 -19.80 -4.96
CA VAL A 173 -15.63 -20.64 -3.89
C VAL A 173 -16.05 -22.08 -4.13
N SER A 174 -15.09 -23.00 -4.21
CA SER A 174 -15.41 -24.43 -4.18
C SER A 174 -15.84 -24.82 -2.77
N GLU A 175 -17.08 -25.26 -2.62
CA GLU A 175 -17.62 -25.76 -1.35
C GLU A 175 -17.20 -27.21 -1.07
N ASP A 176 -16.52 -27.85 -2.03
CA ASP A 176 -16.06 -29.22 -1.91
C ASP A 176 -14.94 -29.34 -0.88
N MET A 177 -14.82 -30.51 -0.28
CA MET A 177 -13.67 -30.86 0.56
C MET A 177 -12.37 -30.75 -0.25
N MET A 178 -11.28 -30.38 0.42
CA MET A 178 -9.95 -30.39 -0.20
C MET A 178 -9.65 -31.80 -0.78
N PRO A 179 -9.13 -31.88 -2.02
CA PRO A 179 -8.73 -33.16 -2.60
C PRO A 179 -7.76 -33.91 -1.68
N LEU A 180 -7.92 -35.23 -1.58
CA LEU A 180 -6.98 -36.09 -0.85
C LEU A 180 -5.64 -36.22 -1.60
N ASP A 181 -5.68 -36.13 -2.93
CA ASP A 181 -4.48 -36.09 -3.75
C ASP A 181 -3.78 -34.74 -3.60
N GLU A 182 -2.52 -34.79 -3.18
CA GLU A 182 -1.74 -33.62 -2.83
C GLU A 182 -1.46 -32.71 -4.04
N LEU A 183 -1.29 -33.27 -5.24
CA LEU A 183 -1.12 -32.50 -6.47
C LEU A 183 -2.40 -31.74 -6.82
N ALA A 184 -3.55 -32.44 -6.84
CA ALA A 184 -4.86 -31.82 -7.09
C ALA A 184 -5.20 -30.75 -6.05
N ALA A 185 -4.85 -31.00 -4.78
CA ALA A 185 -5.01 -30.02 -3.71
C ALA A 185 -4.18 -28.75 -3.95
N ARG A 186 -2.91 -28.89 -4.34
CA ARG A 186 -2.07 -27.74 -4.71
C ARG A 186 -2.56 -27.02 -5.95
N GLU A 187 -3.06 -27.74 -6.96
CA GLU A 187 -3.65 -27.13 -8.14
C GLU A 187 -4.89 -26.30 -7.79
N ARG A 188 -5.75 -26.78 -6.89
CA ARG A 188 -6.88 -26.00 -6.35
C ARG A 188 -6.40 -24.75 -5.61
N LEU A 189 -5.46 -24.90 -4.68
CA LEU A 189 -4.90 -23.77 -3.93
C LEU A 189 -4.21 -22.75 -4.85
N ASN A 190 -3.60 -23.20 -5.95
CA ASN A 190 -3.03 -22.32 -6.96
C ASN A 190 -4.08 -21.39 -7.60
N GLN A 191 -5.29 -21.90 -7.85
CA GLN A 191 -6.40 -21.10 -8.38
C GLN A 191 -6.85 -20.06 -7.37
N GLU A 192 -7.06 -20.49 -6.12
CA GLU A 192 -7.52 -19.65 -5.01
C GLU A 192 -6.49 -18.56 -4.66
N ARG A 193 -5.19 -18.91 -4.59
CA ARG A 193 -4.08 -17.95 -4.42
C ARG A 193 -4.05 -16.91 -5.53
N THR A 194 -4.24 -17.33 -6.77
CA THR A 194 -4.26 -16.43 -7.93
C THR A 194 -5.42 -15.43 -7.83
N TRP A 195 -6.61 -15.88 -7.42
CA TRP A 195 -7.74 -14.98 -7.15
C TRP A 195 -7.45 -13.98 -6.02
N PHE A 196 -6.93 -14.47 -4.91
CA PHE A 196 -6.56 -13.67 -3.75
C PHE A 196 -5.51 -12.61 -4.07
N ARG A 197 -4.53 -12.95 -4.92
CA ARG A 197 -3.53 -12.00 -5.41
C ARG A 197 -4.16 -10.91 -6.28
N CYS A 198 -5.13 -11.26 -7.13
CA CYS A 198 -5.92 -10.30 -7.92
C CYS A 198 -6.69 -9.31 -7.03
N LEU A 199 -7.30 -9.78 -5.93
CA LEU A 199 -7.95 -8.92 -4.94
C LEU A 199 -6.97 -7.88 -4.38
N GLY A 200 -5.79 -8.31 -3.94
CA GLY A 200 -4.76 -7.40 -3.41
C GLY A 200 -4.29 -6.37 -4.45
N TYR A 201 -4.15 -6.76 -5.71
CA TYR A 201 -3.78 -5.82 -6.78
C TYR A 201 -4.85 -4.78 -7.09
N ASP A 202 -6.10 -5.21 -7.20
CA ASP A 202 -7.23 -4.31 -7.47
C ASP A 202 -7.30 -3.23 -6.38
N TRP A 203 -7.18 -3.65 -5.12
CA TRP A 203 -7.14 -2.76 -3.97
C TRP A 203 -5.98 -1.76 -4.02
N ASN A 204 -4.75 -2.26 -4.05
CA ASN A 204 -3.56 -1.41 -3.97
C ASN A 204 -3.53 -0.42 -5.13
N SER A 205 -3.88 -0.89 -6.33
CA SER A 205 -3.74 -0.07 -7.52
C SER A 205 -4.90 0.93 -7.68
N ALA A 206 -6.11 0.58 -7.23
CA ALA A 206 -7.25 1.51 -7.14
C ALA A 206 -6.96 2.64 -6.16
N LEU A 207 -6.44 2.29 -4.98
CA LEU A 207 -6.03 3.23 -3.94
C LEU A 207 -4.96 4.20 -4.45
N GLN A 208 -3.86 3.68 -5.00
CA GLN A 208 -2.73 4.50 -5.46
C GLN A 208 -3.11 5.46 -6.59
N ARG A 209 -4.04 5.06 -7.48
CA ARG A 209 -4.38 5.83 -8.68
C ARG A 209 -5.67 6.63 -8.54
N GLY A 210 -6.35 6.53 -7.40
CA GLY A 210 -7.69 7.12 -7.19
C GLY A 210 -8.69 6.64 -8.25
N LYS A 211 -8.67 5.35 -8.58
CA LYS A 211 -9.54 4.73 -9.60
C LYS A 211 -10.55 3.76 -8.96
N PRO A 212 -11.70 3.51 -9.60
CA PRO A 212 -12.63 2.48 -9.12
C PRO A 212 -11.99 1.10 -9.10
N ARG A 213 -12.40 0.27 -8.14
CA ARG A 213 -12.11 -1.16 -8.10
C ARG A 213 -12.86 -1.93 -9.19
N MET A 214 -12.30 -3.04 -9.62
CA MET A 214 -12.90 -3.97 -10.57
C MET A 214 -13.59 -5.16 -9.89
N ILE A 215 -13.18 -5.53 -8.68
CA ILE A 215 -13.70 -6.68 -7.96
C ILE A 215 -14.79 -6.27 -6.98
N SER A 216 -15.95 -6.93 -7.08
CA SER A 216 -17.10 -6.73 -6.19
C SER A 216 -16.79 -7.23 -4.79
N GLU A 217 -17.28 -6.52 -3.77
CA GLU A 217 -17.16 -6.91 -2.36
C GLU A 217 -17.76 -8.29 -2.05
N ASN A 218 -18.78 -8.71 -2.80
CA ASN A 218 -19.40 -10.01 -2.63
C ASN A 218 -18.51 -11.18 -3.04
N HIS A 219 -17.43 -10.94 -3.79
CA HIS A 219 -16.48 -11.97 -4.24
C HIS A 219 -15.22 -12.04 -3.37
N PHE A 220 -15.23 -11.36 -2.22
CA PHE A 220 -14.18 -11.46 -1.23
C PHE A 220 -14.33 -12.78 -0.48
N PRO A 221 -13.23 -13.41 -0.05
CA PRO A 221 -13.33 -14.56 0.81
C PRO A 221 -14.10 -14.16 2.08
N LYS A 222 -15.14 -14.94 2.43
CA LYS A 222 -15.93 -14.72 3.65
C LYS A 222 -15.04 -14.80 4.90
N ASP A 223 -14.12 -15.76 4.89
CA ASP A 223 -13.12 -15.94 5.93
C ASP A 223 -11.79 -16.43 5.31
N ALA A 224 -10.85 -15.51 5.12
CA ALA A 224 -9.53 -15.81 4.57
C ALA A 224 -8.66 -16.65 5.54
N ARG A 225 -8.94 -16.61 6.85
CA ARG A 225 -8.26 -17.45 7.84
C ARG A 225 -8.78 -18.87 7.81
N GLN A 226 -10.09 -19.06 7.62
CA GLN A 226 -10.65 -20.39 7.41
C GLN A 226 -10.01 -21.07 6.20
N TRP A 227 -9.77 -20.31 5.12
CA TRP A 227 -9.02 -20.80 3.97
C TRP A 227 -7.63 -21.30 4.37
N LEU A 228 -6.83 -20.46 5.05
CA LEU A 228 -5.48 -20.83 5.52
C LEU A 228 -5.48 -22.10 6.40
N ASN A 229 -6.41 -22.17 7.34
CA ASN A 229 -6.54 -23.31 8.26
C ASN A 229 -7.03 -24.57 7.55
N GLY A 230 -7.81 -24.42 6.46
CA GLY A 230 -8.38 -25.52 5.69
C GLY A 230 -7.35 -26.39 4.96
N HIS A 231 -6.13 -25.89 4.79
CA HIS A 231 -5.04 -26.60 4.12
C HIS A 231 -3.74 -26.58 4.92
N ALA A 232 -3.82 -26.60 6.26
CA ALA A 232 -2.64 -26.57 7.14
C ALA A 232 -1.65 -27.73 6.93
N GLY A 233 -2.07 -28.83 6.32
CA GLY A 233 -1.19 -29.95 5.94
C GLY A 233 -0.42 -29.76 4.62
N ILE A 234 -0.68 -28.67 3.89
CA ILE A 234 -0.01 -28.32 2.63
C ILE A 234 0.79 -27.05 2.86
N GLU A 235 2.09 -27.21 3.07
CA GLU A 235 3.00 -26.10 3.39
C GLU A 235 3.16 -25.14 2.20
N SER A 236 2.99 -23.85 2.46
CA SER A 236 3.28 -22.75 1.55
C SER A 236 3.52 -21.45 2.34
N ASP A 237 4.78 -21.03 2.42
CA ASP A 237 5.22 -19.80 3.12
C ASP A 237 4.51 -18.52 2.64
N ALA A 238 3.99 -18.53 1.42
CA ALA A 238 3.30 -17.42 0.78
C ALA A 238 1.89 -17.16 1.34
N ASP A 239 1.19 -18.21 1.78
CA ASP A 239 -0.26 -18.17 2.00
C ASP A 239 -0.64 -17.26 3.17
N LEU A 240 0.20 -17.27 4.21
CA LEU A 240 0.01 -16.40 5.37
C LEU A 240 0.08 -14.91 5.01
N LEU A 241 1.09 -14.50 4.22
CA LEU A 241 1.22 -13.10 3.81
C LEU A 241 0.04 -12.65 2.97
N LEU A 242 -0.48 -13.54 2.12
CA LEU A 242 -1.64 -13.29 1.28
C LEU A 242 -2.89 -13.02 2.12
N VAL A 243 -3.15 -13.86 3.12
CA VAL A 243 -4.27 -13.72 4.05
C VAL A 243 -4.16 -12.45 4.89
N VAL A 244 -2.98 -12.18 5.46
CA VAL A 244 -2.71 -10.92 6.17
C VAL A 244 -3.04 -9.72 5.27
N SER A 245 -2.56 -9.73 4.02
CA SER A 245 -2.80 -8.62 3.09
C SER A 245 -4.29 -8.40 2.80
N ILE A 246 -5.05 -9.48 2.63
CA ILE A 246 -6.49 -9.42 2.34
C ILE A 246 -7.30 -8.92 3.54
N GLU A 247 -6.98 -9.38 4.75
CA GLU A 247 -7.72 -8.96 5.95
C GLU A 247 -7.45 -7.49 6.32
N LEU A 248 -6.22 -7.01 6.09
CA LEU A 248 -5.86 -5.64 6.42
C LEU A 248 -6.36 -4.62 5.39
N ALA A 249 -6.47 -4.99 4.11
CA ALA A 249 -6.86 -4.08 3.04
C ALA A 249 -8.20 -3.34 3.29
N PRO A 250 -9.32 -4.01 3.61
CA PRO A 250 -10.60 -3.38 3.95
C PRO A 250 -10.48 -2.28 5.01
N HIS A 251 -9.69 -2.56 6.04
CA HIS A 251 -9.49 -1.65 7.13
C HIS A 251 -8.74 -0.37 6.70
N TYR A 252 -7.72 -0.49 5.82
CA TYR A 252 -7.02 0.67 5.27
C TYR A 252 -7.94 1.64 4.49
N ASN A 253 -8.88 1.13 3.69
CA ASN A 253 -9.81 2.00 2.97
C ASN A 253 -10.85 2.62 3.91
N LEU A 254 -11.31 1.88 4.93
CA LEU A 254 -12.19 2.46 5.94
C LEU A 254 -11.49 3.58 6.71
N TYR A 255 -10.24 3.36 7.12
CA TYR A 255 -9.38 4.40 7.70
C TYR A 255 -9.31 5.62 6.79
N GLN A 256 -8.96 5.45 5.51
CA GLN A 256 -8.80 6.57 4.57
C GLN A 256 -10.12 7.32 4.36
N SER A 257 -11.23 6.59 4.21
CA SER A 257 -12.57 7.15 4.03
C SER A 257 -12.97 7.97 5.25
N LEU A 258 -12.79 7.42 6.45
CA LEU A 258 -13.08 8.13 7.70
C LEU A 258 -12.17 9.33 7.88
N ARG A 259 -10.87 9.21 7.60
CA ARG A 259 -9.91 10.30 7.74
C ARG A 259 -10.25 11.46 6.81
N SER A 260 -10.68 11.16 5.58
CA SER A 260 -11.06 12.16 4.58
C SER A 260 -12.42 12.79 4.85
N ALA A 261 -13.37 12.03 5.40
CA ALA A 261 -14.72 12.51 5.69
C ALA A 261 -14.83 13.26 7.03
N THR A 262 -13.92 13.00 7.98
CA THR A 262 -13.99 13.58 9.32
C THR A 262 -13.56 15.04 9.32
N THR A 263 -14.46 15.88 9.81
CA THR A 263 -14.27 17.32 10.04
C THR A 263 -14.65 17.65 11.49
N ASP A 264 -14.25 18.80 12.00
CA ASP A 264 -14.63 19.21 13.37
C ASP A 264 -16.15 19.27 13.58
N ARG A 265 -16.92 19.52 12.50
CA ARG A 265 -18.39 19.60 12.55
C ARG A 265 -19.07 18.24 12.65
N ASN A 266 -18.51 17.19 12.04
CA ASN A 266 -19.14 15.87 11.97
C ASN A 266 -18.42 14.80 12.82
N ARG A 267 -17.28 15.15 13.44
CA ARG A 267 -16.47 14.25 14.27
C ARG A 267 -17.30 13.47 15.29
N ASN A 268 -18.19 14.13 16.01
CA ASN A 268 -19.03 13.48 17.02
C ASN A 268 -20.04 12.48 16.42
N HIS A 269 -20.57 12.78 15.23
CA HIS A 269 -21.46 11.88 14.49
C HIS A 269 -20.72 10.66 13.93
N LEU A 270 -19.47 10.85 13.48
CA LEU A 270 -18.63 9.78 12.96
C LEU A 270 -17.91 8.99 14.06
N ALA A 271 -17.86 9.49 15.29
CA ALA A 271 -17.13 8.88 16.40
C ALA A 271 -17.51 7.40 16.68
N PRO A 272 -18.78 6.95 16.59
CA PRO A 272 -19.11 5.54 16.71
C PRO A 272 -18.45 4.67 15.63
N PHE A 273 -18.44 5.14 14.38
CA PHE A 273 -17.78 4.45 13.27
C PHE A 273 -16.27 4.43 13.45
N ILE A 274 -15.67 5.56 13.83
CA ILE A 274 -14.23 5.64 14.12
C ILE A 274 -13.85 4.68 15.26
N ARG A 275 -14.64 4.62 16.34
CA ARG A 275 -14.41 3.68 17.45
C ARG A 275 -14.56 2.22 17.02
N HIS A 276 -15.53 1.90 16.17
CA HIS A 276 -15.65 0.56 15.61
C HIS A 276 -14.42 0.19 14.79
N THR A 277 -13.98 1.08 13.90
CA THR A 277 -12.74 0.90 13.12
C THR A 277 -11.55 0.70 14.05
N ILE A 278 -11.35 1.55 15.06
CA ILE A 278 -10.25 1.38 16.04
C ILE A 278 -10.24 -0.03 16.63
N ARG A 279 -11.39 -0.52 17.11
CA ARG A 279 -11.50 -1.87 17.71
C ARG A 279 -11.12 -2.97 16.73
N GLU A 280 -11.57 -2.88 15.48
CA GLU A 280 -11.18 -3.85 14.44
C GLU A 280 -9.68 -3.76 14.12
N GLY A 281 -9.10 -2.55 14.10
CA GLY A 281 -7.67 -2.35 13.88
C GLY A 281 -6.82 -2.94 15.02
N GLU A 282 -7.24 -2.75 16.27
CA GLU A 282 -6.62 -3.38 17.45
C GLU A 282 -6.71 -4.90 17.39
N ARG A 283 -7.89 -5.44 17.04
CA ARG A 283 -8.10 -6.88 16.86
C ARG A 283 -7.17 -7.46 15.79
N LEU A 284 -7.06 -6.81 14.64
CA LEU A 284 -6.17 -7.23 13.54
C LEU A 284 -4.69 -7.16 13.96
N ASN A 285 -4.28 -6.09 14.64
CA ASN A 285 -2.91 -5.94 15.17
C ASN A 285 -2.56 -7.03 16.18
N GLU A 286 -3.47 -7.34 17.11
CA GLU A 286 -3.25 -8.39 18.10
C GLU A 286 -3.22 -9.78 17.45
N MET A 287 -4.02 -9.99 16.42
CA MET A 287 -4.09 -11.28 15.71
C MET A 287 -2.83 -11.56 14.92
N TRP A 288 -2.31 -10.55 14.22
CA TRP A 288 -1.10 -10.65 13.39
C TRP A 288 0.15 -10.14 14.11
N ALA A 289 0.16 -10.22 15.44
CA ALA A 289 1.31 -9.81 16.25
C ALA A 289 2.51 -10.74 15.96
N PRO A 290 3.76 -10.22 15.90
CA PRO A 290 4.95 -11.01 15.57
C PRO A 290 5.13 -12.28 16.39
N GLU A 291 4.76 -12.24 17.67
CA GLU A 291 4.90 -13.34 18.61
C GLU A 291 3.93 -14.49 18.32
N LYS A 292 2.87 -14.23 17.56
CA LYS A 292 1.85 -15.21 17.16
C LYS A 292 2.05 -15.74 15.74
N VAL A 293 2.94 -15.12 14.96
CA VAL A 293 3.28 -15.58 13.62
C VAL A 293 4.15 -16.83 13.73
N ASP A 294 3.82 -17.85 12.94
CA ASP A 294 4.55 -19.11 12.93
C ASP A 294 6.06 -18.87 12.70
N PRO A 295 6.94 -19.32 13.61
CA PRO A 295 8.38 -19.10 13.49
C PRO A 295 9.04 -19.87 12.34
N THR A 296 8.36 -20.87 11.75
CA THR A 296 8.89 -21.70 10.67
C THR A 296 8.89 -21.00 9.31
N ILE A 297 8.04 -19.99 9.12
CA ILE A 297 7.98 -19.27 7.85
C ILE A 297 9.26 -18.47 7.62
N SER A 298 9.57 -18.23 6.33
CA SER A 298 10.76 -17.46 5.94
C SER A 298 10.92 -16.14 6.70
N HIS A 299 12.18 -15.76 6.97
CA HIS A 299 12.50 -14.51 7.66
C HIS A 299 11.90 -13.30 6.95
N ILE A 300 12.02 -13.24 5.61
CA ILE A 300 11.46 -12.16 4.81
C ILE A 300 9.93 -12.06 4.95
N SER A 301 9.19 -13.19 4.96
CA SER A 301 7.74 -13.17 5.20
C SER A 301 7.42 -12.55 6.56
N ARG A 302 8.13 -12.94 7.63
CA ARG A 302 7.94 -12.37 8.97
C ARG A 302 8.22 -10.88 9.00
N SER A 303 9.31 -10.43 8.38
CA SER A 303 9.64 -9.00 8.31
C SER A 303 8.52 -8.21 7.60
N PHE A 304 7.94 -8.74 6.52
CA PHE A 304 6.81 -8.08 5.82
C PHE A 304 5.51 -8.09 6.63
N ILE A 305 5.17 -9.18 7.29
CA ILE A 305 4.00 -9.26 8.18
C ILE A 305 4.15 -8.24 9.32
N GLN A 306 5.33 -8.16 9.92
CA GLN A 306 5.60 -7.17 10.96
C GLN A 306 5.46 -5.73 10.44
N PHE A 307 5.95 -5.45 9.23
CA PHE A 307 5.75 -4.13 8.63
C PHE A 307 4.26 -3.80 8.47
N TYR A 308 3.45 -4.76 8.01
CA TYR A 308 2.00 -4.59 7.90
C TYR A 308 1.33 -4.33 9.26
N ASN A 309 1.76 -5.03 10.31
CA ASN A 309 1.29 -4.81 11.68
C ASN A 309 1.64 -3.40 12.19
N LEU A 310 2.90 -2.97 12.03
CA LEU A 310 3.34 -1.64 12.43
C LEU A 310 2.58 -0.52 11.70
N ARG A 311 2.34 -0.71 10.40
CA ARG A 311 1.53 0.21 9.59
C ARG A 311 0.08 0.28 10.10
N MET A 312 -0.53 -0.86 10.42
CA MET A 312 -1.87 -0.93 11.03
C MET A 312 -1.93 -0.24 12.39
N ARG A 313 -0.87 -0.36 13.20
CA ARG A 313 -0.75 0.33 14.49
C ARG A 313 -0.75 1.84 14.33
N LEU A 314 0.01 2.38 13.37
CA LEU A 314 0.03 3.83 13.12
C LEU A 314 -1.35 4.37 12.77
N ILE A 315 -2.04 3.77 11.78
CA ILE A 315 -3.36 4.25 11.36
C ILE A 315 -4.41 4.14 12.48
N THR A 316 -4.30 3.11 13.32
CA THR A 316 -5.20 2.91 14.47
C THR A 316 -4.96 3.99 15.52
N SER A 317 -3.70 4.31 15.83
CA SER A 317 -3.34 5.41 16.74
C SER A 317 -3.84 6.76 16.22
N GLU A 318 -3.76 7.01 14.92
CA GLU A 318 -4.28 8.25 14.33
C GLU A 318 -5.80 8.38 14.45
N LEU A 319 -6.54 7.28 14.26
CA LEU A 319 -7.98 7.29 14.51
C LEU A 319 -8.30 7.59 15.98
N LYS A 320 -7.52 7.04 16.93
CA LYS A 320 -7.67 7.35 18.35
C LYS A 320 -7.45 8.84 18.60
N LEU A 321 -6.44 9.46 17.97
CA LEU A 321 -6.19 10.89 18.08
C LEU A 321 -7.41 11.72 17.62
N LEU A 322 -8.13 11.30 16.58
CA LEU A 322 -9.33 12.01 16.10
C LEU A 322 -10.48 12.04 17.12
N VAL A 323 -10.66 10.95 17.87
CA VAL A 323 -11.75 10.81 18.85
C VAL A 323 -11.32 11.04 20.29
N THR A 324 -10.06 11.43 20.51
CA THR A 324 -9.53 11.72 21.84
C THR A 324 -10.30 12.89 22.45
N THR A 325 -10.84 12.69 23.65
CA THR A 325 -11.53 13.73 24.41
C THR A 325 -10.51 14.77 24.91
N PRO A 326 -10.90 16.04 25.01
CA PRO A 326 -10.03 17.12 25.47
C PRO A 326 -9.87 17.10 27.00
N ILE A 327 -9.40 15.98 27.55
CA ILE A 327 -8.96 15.88 28.94
C ILE A 327 -7.47 16.29 28.95
N PRO A 328 -7.01 17.09 29.94
CA PRO A 328 -5.60 17.46 30.04
C PRO A 328 -4.68 16.23 29.95
N GLY A 329 -3.70 16.29 29.04
CA GLY A 329 -2.73 15.22 28.81
C GLY A 329 -3.17 14.09 27.87
N ALA A 330 -4.48 13.85 27.68
CA ALA A 330 -4.95 12.75 26.83
C ALA A 330 -4.52 12.91 25.37
N SER A 331 -4.61 14.12 24.81
CA SER A 331 -4.14 14.43 23.46
C SER A 331 -2.62 14.27 23.32
N HIS A 332 -1.86 14.55 24.38
CA HIS A 332 -0.41 14.36 24.37
C HIS A 332 -0.04 12.87 24.35
N LEU A 333 -0.72 12.04 25.17
CA LEU A 333 -0.54 10.58 25.15
C LEU A 333 -0.89 9.99 23.77
N ALA A 334 -2.02 10.40 23.18
CA ALA A 334 -2.40 9.95 21.84
C ALA A 334 -1.38 10.37 20.76
N LEU A 335 -0.80 11.57 20.88
CA LEU A 335 0.28 12.02 19.99
C LEU A 335 1.54 11.16 20.15
N LEU A 336 1.92 10.82 21.39
CA LEU A 336 3.05 9.94 21.67
C LEU A 336 2.82 8.53 21.10
N ASP A 337 1.61 7.98 21.20
CA ASP A 337 1.27 6.69 20.60
C ASP A 337 1.45 6.68 19.08
N CYS A 338 1.04 7.76 18.40
CA CYS A 338 1.27 7.94 16.97
C CYS A 338 2.76 8.07 16.65
N ALA A 339 3.50 8.87 17.41
CA ALA A 339 4.94 9.07 17.19
C ALA A 339 5.74 7.78 17.38
N ASN A 340 5.43 7.02 18.43
CA ASN A 340 6.05 5.72 18.67
C ASN A 340 5.71 4.71 17.56
N ALA A 341 4.47 4.69 17.08
CA ALA A 341 4.08 3.84 15.96
C ALA A 341 4.80 4.23 14.65
N ALA A 342 4.90 5.52 14.35
CA ALA A 342 5.62 6.02 13.17
C ALA A 342 7.13 5.72 13.26
N LEU A 343 7.75 5.93 14.43
CA LEU A 343 9.15 5.56 14.66
C LEU A 343 9.39 4.07 14.51
N ALA A 344 8.46 3.22 14.98
CA ALA A 344 8.60 1.78 14.84
C ALA A 344 8.65 1.35 13.37
N ILE A 345 7.87 1.98 12.47
CA ILE A 345 7.95 1.73 11.02
C ILE A 345 9.34 2.08 10.49
N VAL A 346 9.84 3.29 10.77
CA VAL A 346 11.14 3.75 10.26
C VAL A 346 12.29 2.89 10.83
N LYS A 347 12.23 2.53 12.11
CA LYS A 347 13.19 1.61 12.74
C LYS A 347 13.17 0.23 12.12
N HIS A 348 11.99 -0.37 11.93
CA HIS A 348 11.87 -1.67 11.26
C HIS A 348 12.49 -1.64 9.86
N VAL A 349 12.30 -0.55 9.11
CA VAL A 349 12.95 -0.41 7.81
C VAL A 349 14.48 -0.28 7.94
N THR A 350 14.96 0.43 8.94
CA THR A 350 16.39 0.67 9.19
C THR A 350 17.11 -0.59 9.67
N GLU A 351 16.47 -1.38 10.53
CA GLU A 351 17.08 -2.50 11.26
C GLU A 351 16.82 -3.83 10.55
N GLU A 352 15.67 -3.99 9.90
CA GLU A 352 15.28 -5.23 9.22
C GLU A 352 15.37 -5.13 7.70
N PHE A 353 14.69 -4.16 7.07
CA PHE A 353 14.55 -4.19 5.61
C PHE A 353 15.81 -3.78 4.88
N ALA A 354 16.42 -2.68 5.31
CA ALA A 354 17.60 -2.16 4.66
C ALA A 354 18.76 -3.16 4.77
N PRO A 355 19.19 -3.66 5.95
CA PRO A 355 20.37 -4.52 6.03
C PRO A 355 20.25 -5.84 5.25
N HIS A 356 19.03 -6.36 5.10
CA HIS A 356 18.76 -7.59 4.37
C HIS A 356 18.45 -7.38 2.86
N GLY A 357 18.45 -6.13 2.38
CA GLY A 357 18.18 -5.79 0.97
C GLY A 357 16.70 -5.89 0.55
N TYR A 358 15.78 -6.08 1.49
CA TYR A 358 14.35 -6.32 1.24
C TYR A 358 13.62 -5.12 0.63
N LEU A 359 14.17 -3.91 0.79
CA LEU A 359 13.65 -2.69 0.17
C LEU A 359 13.42 -2.83 -1.34
N SER A 360 14.29 -3.57 -2.02
CA SER A 360 14.23 -3.77 -3.47
C SER A 360 13.15 -4.76 -3.92
N TYR A 361 12.66 -5.61 -3.00
CA TYR A 361 11.70 -6.67 -3.32
C TYR A 361 10.25 -6.27 -3.09
N GLY A 362 9.99 -5.28 -2.21
CA GLY A 362 8.64 -4.86 -1.84
C GLY A 362 7.94 -3.99 -2.91
N GLN A 363 6.60 -3.95 -2.83
CA GLN A 363 5.79 -3.02 -3.61
C GLN A 363 5.88 -1.57 -3.12
N ASP A 364 5.38 -0.64 -3.94
CA ASP A 364 5.32 0.81 -3.71
C ASP A 364 4.71 1.23 -2.34
N PHE A 365 3.93 0.36 -1.69
CA PHE A 365 3.35 0.68 -0.38
C PHE A 365 4.40 0.75 0.74
N ILE A 366 5.53 0.04 0.63
CA ILE A 366 6.63 0.09 1.61
C ILE A 366 7.28 1.49 1.61
N PRO A 367 7.82 2.00 0.49
CA PRO A 367 8.36 3.36 0.45
C PRO A 367 7.30 4.41 0.77
N PHE A 368 6.06 4.25 0.27
CA PHE A 368 4.99 5.19 0.61
C PHE A 368 4.72 5.25 2.12
N SER A 369 4.58 4.12 2.80
CA SER A 369 4.27 4.09 4.24
C SER A 369 5.44 4.56 5.10
N THR A 370 6.68 4.32 4.65
CA THR A 370 7.88 4.78 5.35
C THR A 370 8.08 6.28 5.19
N ALA A 371 7.90 6.79 3.96
CA ALA A 371 7.88 8.22 3.68
C ALA A 371 6.78 8.92 4.49
N TYR A 372 5.59 8.29 4.56
CA TYR A 372 4.47 8.78 5.35
C TYR A 372 4.84 8.89 6.84
N ALA A 373 5.40 7.84 7.43
CA ALA A 373 5.85 7.86 8.82
C ALA A 373 6.91 8.93 9.08
N GLY A 374 7.89 9.09 8.17
CA GLY A 374 8.91 10.13 8.26
C GLY A 374 8.35 11.54 8.18
N ALA A 375 7.48 11.81 7.20
CA ALA A 375 6.79 13.09 7.05
C ALA A 375 5.89 13.41 8.26
N TRP A 376 5.18 12.42 8.79
CA TRP A 376 4.37 12.57 10.01
C TRP A 376 5.23 13.03 11.19
N LEU A 377 6.35 12.33 11.43
CA LEU A 377 7.29 12.66 12.51
C LEU A 377 7.91 14.04 12.32
N PHE A 378 8.31 14.39 11.09
CA PHE A 378 8.82 15.70 10.74
C PHE A 378 7.83 16.82 11.10
N LYS A 379 6.56 16.69 10.68
CA LYS A 379 5.54 17.71 10.94
C LYS A 379 5.21 17.84 12.44
N GLN A 380 5.26 16.75 13.19
CA GLN A 380 5.01 16.78 14.64
C GLN A 380 6.26 17.12 15.46
N HIS A 381 7.45 17.18 14.86
CA HIS A 381 8.72 17.42 15.55
C HIS A 381 8.71 18.64 16.49
N PRO A 382 8.10 19.80 16.16
CA PRO A 382 8.04 20.95 17.07
C PRO A 382 7.22 20.72 18.35
N ARG A 383 6.36 19.68 18.37
CA ARG A 383 5.44 19.36 19.47
C ARG A 383 5.89 18.17 20.31
N MET A 384 7.00 17.55 19.91
CA MET A 384 7.61 16.42 20.61
C MET A 384 8.53 16.92 21.73
N ASP A 385 8.68 16.10 22.78
CA ASP A 385 9.71 16.33 23.79
C ASP A 385 11.13 16.12 23.22
N ASP A 386 12.13 16.57 23.96
CA ASP A 386 13.55 16.51 23.55
C ASP A 386 14.00 15.08 23.24
N GLN A 387 13.56 14.12 24.04
CA GLN A 387 13.93 12.71 23.88
C GLN A 387 13.43 12.16 22.54
N LEU A 388 12.18 12.43 22.19
CA LEU A 388 11.54 11.96 20.97
C LEU A 388 12.05 12.71 19.73
N ARG A 389 12.37 14.00 19.86
CA ARG A 389 13.05 14.78 18.81
C ARG A 389 14.41 14.18 18.47
N THR A 390 15.23 13.91 19.47
CA THR A 390 16.55 13.26 19.28
C THR A 390 16.39 11.88 18.68
N ALA A 391 15.48 11.04 19.21
CA ALA A 391 15.24 9.70 18.67
C ALA A 391 14.80 9.73 17.20
N THR A 392 13.99 10.71 16.81
CA THR A 392 13.54 10.91 15.42
C THR A 392 14.70 11.25 14.49
N LEU A 393 15.50 12.25 14.86
CA LEU A 393 16.68 12.65 14.09
C LEU A 393 17.70 11.52 13.93
N ASP A 394 17.98 10.79 15.01
CA ASP A 394 18.92 9.67 14.99
C ASP A 394 18.40 8.53 14.11
N THR A 395 17.09 8.23 14.16
CA THR A 395 16.48 7.21 13.31
C THR A 395 16.55 7.61 11.83
N PHE A 396 16.26 8.87 11.49
CA PHE A 396 16.35 9.35 10.10
C PHE A 396 17.78 9.29 9.55
N ARG A 397 18.77 9.72 10.35
CA ARG A 397 20.19 9.64 9.97
C ARG A 397 20.62 8.19 9.72
N ARG A 398 20.31 7.28 10.64
CA ARG A 398 20.66 5.86 10.50
C ARG A 398 20.01 5.24 9.26
N LEU A 399 18.74 5.53 8.99
CA LEU A 399 18.08 5.03 7.79
C LEU A 399 18.76 5.57 6.52
N SER A 400 19.04 6.87 6.48
CA SER A 400 19.72 7.47 5.34
C SER A 400 21.10 6.85 5.11
N GLU A 401 21.93 6.74 6.14
CA GLU A 401 23.27 6.15 6.08
C GLU A 401 23.22 4.68 5.62
N THR A 402 22.31 3.89 6.18
CA THR A 402 22.16 2.46 5.85
C THR A 402 21.73 2.27 4.40
N CYS A 403 20.77 3.08 3.91
CA CYS A 403 20.32 3.03 2.53
C CYS A 403 21.40 3.54 1.55
N ARG A 404 22.10 4.62 1.91
CA ARG A 404 23.18 5.19 1.10
C ARG A 404 24.31 4.19 0.89
N ALA A 405 24.67 3.42 1.91
CA ALA A 405 25.68 2.38 1.82
C ALA A 405 25.33 1.25 0.85
N GLN A 406 24.06 1.09 0.49
CA GLN A 406 23.56 0.02 -0.39
C GLN A 406 23.18 0.47 -1.78
N THR A 407 23.11 1.78 -2.01
CA THR A 407 22.76 2.36 -3.31
C THR A 407 23.78 1.98 -4.37
N ARG A 408 23.30 1.33 -5.45
CA ARG A 408 24.14 0.92 -6.58
C ARG A 408 23.96 1.86 -7.78
N PHE A 409 22.73 2.32 -8.00
CA PHE A 409 22.38 3.24 -9.06
C PHE A 409 21.66 4.48 -8.52
N ASP A 410 21.75 5.58 -9.25
CA ASP A 410 21.21 6.88 -8.83
C ASP A 410 19.69 6.87 -8.59
N ARG A 411 18.96 5.98 -9.28
CA ARG A 411 17.49 5.88 -9.24
C ARG A 411 16.99 4.57 -8.62
N ASP A 412 17.82 3.93 -7.80
CA ASP A 412 17.40 2.75 -7.03
C ASP A 412 16.46 3.13 -5.89
N THR A 413 15.67 2.17 -5.43
CA THR A 413 14.80 2.34 -4.26
C THR A 413 15.55 2.94 -3.07
N THR A 414 16.74 2.43 -2.74
CA THR A 414 17.57 2.90 -1.60
C THR A 414 18.07 4.33 -1.78
N SER A 415 18.29 4.80 -3.01
CA SER A 415 18.73 6.19 -3.24
C SER A 415 17.63 7.15 -2.82
N TYR A 416 16.37 6.86 -3.15
CA TYR A 416 15.23 7.67 -2.74
C TYR A 416 15.03 7.68 -1.22
N TYR A 417 15.21 6.56 -0.52
CA TYR A 417 15.20 6.55 0.96
C TYR A 417 16.25 7.52 1.51
N SER A 418 17.50 7.40 1.07
CA SER A 418 18.58 8.28 1.58
C SER A 418 18.29 9.76 1.32
N ARG A 419 17.95 10.13 0.08
CA ARG A 419 17.62 11.52 -0.30
C ARG A 419 16.46 12.09 0.52
N PHE A 420 15.37 11.33 0.68
CA PHE A 420 14.21 11.79 1.43
C PHE A 420 14.54 12.01 2.90
N PHE A 421 15.17 11.06 3.57
CA PHE A 421 15.47 11.18 5.00
C PHE A 421 16.60 12.19 5.28
N ASP A 422 17.59 12.34 4.39
CA ASP A 422 18.57 13.43 4.45
C ASP A 422 17.89 14.79 4.35
N HIS A 423 16.93 14.92 3.44
CA HIS A 423 16.16 16.15 3.30
C HIS A 423 15.43 16.47 4.61
N LEU A 424 14.74 15.51 5.23
CA LEU A 424 14.10 15.74 6.53
C LEU A 424 15.09 16.14 7.62
N VAL A 425 16.24 15.47 7.71
CA VAL A 425 17.28 15.79 8.70
C VAL A 425 17.80 17.21 8.50
N ASN A 426 18.16 17.59 7.28
CA ASN A 426 18.74 18.90 6.97
C ASN A 426 17.82 20.06 7.39
N PHE A 427 16.50 19.90 7.25
CA PHE A 427 15.52 20.90 7.68
C PHE A 427 15.29 20.92 9.20
N LEU A 428 15.41 19.78 9.87
CA LEU A 428 15.24 19.70 11.33
C LEU A 428 16.51 20.09 12.11
N THR A 429 17.69 19.99 11.51
CA THR A 429 18.93 20.52 12.08
C THR A 429 19.11 21.99 11.72
N PRO A 430 19.14 22.92 12.70
CA PRO A 430 19.52 24.29 12.40
C PRO A 430 20.95 24.31 11.86
N THR A 431 21.13 24.86 10.65
CA THR A 431 22.44 25.11 10.07
C THR A 431 23.23 26.03 11.01
N GLN A 432 24.30 25.52 11.61
CA GLN A 432 25.26 26.35 12.36
C GLN A 432 26.09 27.30 11.46
N ASN A 433 25.84 27.36 10.15
CA ASN A 433 26.57 28.21 9.21
C ASN A 433 25.78 29.45 8.77
N GLY A 434 25.34 30.24 9.74
CA GLY A 434 24.68 31.53 9.54
C GLY A 434 25.54 32.73 9.95
N ALA A 435 26.82 32.75 9.58
CA ALA A 435 27.67 33.94 9.65
C ALA A 435 28.38 34.14 8.31
N GLY A 436 27.77 34.94 7.43
CA GLY A 436 28.40 35.45 6.21
C GLY A 436 27.82 34.91 4.91
N GLY A 437 26.91 35.67 4.29
CA GLY A 437 26.43 35.37 2.95
C GLY A 437 25.19 36.15 2.56
N VAL A 438 25.28 37.48 2.45
CA VAL A 438 24.28 38.27 1.73
C VAL A 438 24.40 37.90 0.25
N GLY A 439 23.52 37.02 -0.23
CA GLY A 439 23.44 36.59 -1.62
C GLY A 439 22.04 36.87 -2.18
N ASN A 440 21.98 37.82 -3.11
CA ASN A 440 20.79 38.37 -3.77
C ASN A 440 19.69 37.34 -4.12
N GLY A 441 18.52 37.48 -3.50
CA GLY A 441 17.28 36.92 -4.03
C GLY A 441 16.83 37.73 -5.24
N GLN A 442 17.02 37.19 -6.45
CA GLN A 442 16.28 37.63 -7.62
C GLN A 442 14.79 37.27 -7.42
N MET A 443 13.98 38.28 -7.11
CA MET A 443 12.53 38.19 -7.20
C MET A 443 12.14 37.98 -8.66
N PHE A 444 11.58 36.82 -8.98
CA PHE A 444 10.76 36.66 -10.18
C PHE A 444 9.44 37.39 -9.96
N SER A 445 9.28 38.52 -10.65
CA SER A 445 8.04 39.29 -10.74
C SER A 445 7.03 38.56 -11.63
N GLY A 446 5.90 38.13 -11.05
CA GLY A 446 4.67 37.90 -11.82
C GLY A 446 4.05 39.24 -12.25
N PRO A 447 3.35 39.32 -13.39
CA PRO A 447 2.82 40.59 -13.88
C PRO A 447 1.58 41.01 -13.06
N THR A 448 1.70 42.08 -12.29
CA THR A 448 0.56 42.76 -11.65
C THR A 448 -0.11 43.71 -12.63
N GLY A 449 -1.43 43.55 -12.77
CA GLY A 449 -2.32 44.54 -13.35
C GLY A 449 -2.29 45.87 -12.59
N ILE A 450 -2.55 46.92 -13.37
CA ILE A 450 -2.46 48.34 -13.04
C ILE A 450 -3.56 48.76 -12.04
N GLY A 451 -3.20 49.56 -11.04
CA GLY A 451 -4.21 50.27 -10.21
C GLY A 451 -3.70 51.05 -9.01
N ALA A 452 -3.39 52.34 -9.23
CA ALA A 452 -3.57 53.49 -8.31
C ALA A 452 -2.62 53.72 -7.10
N ARG A 453 -1.75 54.72 -7.30
CA ARG A 453 -1.55 55.97 -6.52
C ARG A 453 -1.46 55.95 -4.98
N GLY A 454 -0.37 56.57 -4.50
CA GLY A 454 -0.42 57.59 -3.44
C GLY A 454 0.54 57.35 -2.28
N GLY A 455 1.60 58.16 -2.20
CA GLY A 455 2.70 58.03 -1.23
C GLY A 455 2.61 58.93 0.00
N LEU A 456 3.81 59.09 0.62
CA LEU A 456 4.19 59.91 1.78
C LEU A 456 3.88 59.23 3.13
N GLY A 457 4.79 59.00 4.07
CA GLY A 457 6.09 59.60 4.38
C GLY A 457 6.10 59.88 5.89
N GLY A 458 7.06 59.36 6.66
CA GLY A 458 7.09 59.64 8.11
C GLY A 458 8.20 58.90 8.86
N THR A 459 9.11 59.69 9.42
CA THR A 459 10.40 59.35 10.02
C THR A 459 10.31 58.82 11.46
N GLY A 460 11.14 57.81 11.75
CA GLY A 460 12.00 57.65 12.93
C GLY A 460 11.42 57.72 14.35
N PHE A 461 11.49 56.59 15.07
CA PHE A 461 11.84 56.57 16.50
C PHE A 461 12.34 55.16 16.90
N VAL A 462 13.56 55.08 17.42
CA VAL A 462 14.10 53.92 18.15
C VAL A 462 14.32 54.37 19.59
N PRO A 463 13.78 53.64 20.57
CA PRO A 463 14.58 53.32 21.75
C PRO A 463 14.53 51.84 22.08
N GLY A 464 15.70 51.29 22.43
CA GLY A 464 15.94 49.87 22.60
C GLY A 464 15.29 49.20 23.81
N GLY A 465 15.36 47.86 23.81
CA GLY A 465 15.03 47.02 24.95
C GLY A 465 14.72 45.59 24.54
N ASN A 466 15.54 44.67 25.07
CA ASN A 466 15.38 43.20 25.13
C ASN A 466 15.65 42.39 23.85
N ILE A 467 16.88 41.90 23.79
CA ILE A 467 17.25 40.65 23.11
C ILE A 467 16.51 39.50 23.83
N GLN A 468 15.28 39.21 23.41
CA GLN A 468 14.74 37.86 23.47
C GLN A 468 14.99 37.27 22.08
N THR A 469 16.03 36.44 21.99
CA THR A 469 16.28 35.57 20.84
C THR A 469 15.03 34.74 20.59
N ASN A 470 14.25 35.18 19.61
CA ASN A 470 13.07 34.50 19.10
C ASN A 470 13.54 33.24 18.36
N MET A 471 13.76 32.14 19.10
CA MET A 471 13.98 30.79 18.52
C MET A 471 12.67 30.18 17.99
N ASN A 472 11.86 30.99 17.32
CA ASN A 472 10.73 30.51 16.52
C ASN A 472 11.07 30.76 15.05
N ALA A 473 12.10 30.06 14.56
CA ALA A 473 12.10 29.74 13.14
C ALA A 473 10.90 28.80 12.93
N MET A 474 9.78 29.35 12.47
CA MET A 474 8.62 28.56 12.06
C MET A 474 9.10 27.58 11.00
N LEU A 475 9.29 26.32 11.40
CA LEU A 475 9.42 25.22 10.45
C LEU A 475 8.15 25.24 9.58
N PRO A 476 8.26 25.23 8.24
CA PRO A 476 7.09 25.30 7.38
C PRO A 476 6.11 24.15 7.68
N SER A 477 4.80 24.43 7.68
CA SER A 477 3.76 23.41 7.88
C SER A 477 3.64 22.42 6.70
N SER A 478 4.19 22.82 5.54
CA SER A 478 4.37 21.99 4.34
C SER A 478 5.77 21.38 4.30
N LEU A 479 5.91 20.18 3.76
CA LEU A 479 7.23 19.66 3.44
C LEU A 479 7.91 20.58 2.40
N PRO A 480 9.22 20.84 2.52
CA PRO A 480 9.94 21.59 1.49
C PRO A 480 9.97 20.83 0.16
N PRO A 481 10.23 21.50 -0.98
CA PRO A 481 10.23 20.87 -2.29
C PRO A 481 11.23 19.70 -2.35
N LEU A 482 10.73 18.55 -2.77
CA LEU A 482 11.53 17.35 -3.02
C LEU A 482 11.98 17.35 -4.49
N GLU A 483 13.20 17.80 -4.75
CA GLU A 483 13.83 17.70 -6.07
C GLU A 483 14.31 16.26 -6.31
N ASP A 484 14.26 15.79 -7.57
CA ASP A 484 14.76 14.50 -8.02
C ASP A 484 14.20 13.25 -7.28
N MET A 485 12.95 13.33 -6.84
CA MET A 485 12.20 12.22 -6.23
C MET A 485 11.21 11.59 -7.21
N ASP A 486 10.93 10.29 -7.04
CA ASP A 486 9.87 9.62 -7.79
C ASP A 486 8.46 10.07 -7.35
N ALA A 487 7.45 9.69 -8.13
CA ALA A 487 6.06 10.03 -7.83
C ALA A 487 5.56 9.45 -6.49
N THR A 488 6.07 8.30 -6.04
CA THR A 488 5.66 7.64 -4.80
C THR A 488 6.05 8.47 -3.58
N TRP A 489 7.30 8.96 -3.55
CA TRP A 489 7.82 9.79 -2.47
C TRP A 489 7.19 11.18 -2.46
N VAL A 490 6.98 11.78 -3.64
CA VAL A 490 6.29 13.07 -3.77
C VAL A 490 4.84 12.95 -3.31
N LEU A 491 4.11 11.89 -3.69
CA LEU A 491 2.74 11.63 -3.23
C LEU A 491 2.68 11.42 -1.71
N ALA A 492 3.63 10.70 -1.13
CA ALA A 492 3.69 10.51 0.32
C ALA A 492 3.93 11.83 1.06
N ALA A 493 4.79 12.70 0.54
CA ALA A 493 5.05 14.03 1.10
C ALA A 493 3.83 14.96 0.97
N ASN A 494 3.23 15.03 -0.22
CA ASN A 494 2.09 15.88 -0.53
C ASN A 494 0.77 15.38 0.09
N GLY A 495 0.67 14.08 0.37
CA GLY A 495 -0.48 13.48 1.05
C GLY A 495 -0.81 14.20 2.34
N PHE A 496 0.19 14.82 3.01
CA PHE A 496 0.00 15.60 4.22
C PHE A 496 -0.57 17.00 4.04
N ASP A 497 -0.48 17.61 2.86
CA ASP A 497 -1.02 18.96 2.66
C ASP A 497 -2.54 18.90 2.44
N ASN A 498 -3.06 17.76 1.98
CA ASN A 498 -4.49 17.44 1.96
C ASN A 498 -5.03 16.92 3.31
N LEU A 499 -4.17 16.69 4.32
CA LEU A 499 -4.56 16.03 5.59
C LEU A 499 -5.12 16.97 6.67
N GLY A 500 -5.29 18.27 6.39
CA GLY A 500 -6.06 19.19 7.26
C GLY A 500 -5.63 19.21 8.73
N LEU A 501 -4.36 18.90 8.99
CA LEU A 501 -3.79 18.85 10.34
C LEU A 501 -3.74 20.25 10.99
N GLU A 502 -3.81 21.32 10.18
CA GLU A 502 -3.87 22.70 10.67
C GLU A 502 -5.20 23.02 11.37
N GLY A 503 -6.32 22.42 10.95
CA GLY A 503 -7.65 22.69 11.52
C GLY A 503 -7.97 21.89 12.79
N THR A 504 -7.61 20.59 12.79
CA THR A 504 -7.96 19.67 13.89
C THR A 504 -7.07 19.80 15.12
N MET A 505 -5.93 20.51 15.01
CA MET A 505 -4.95 20.68 16.09
C MET A 505 -4.92 22.08 16.71
N ASN A 506 -5.87 22.97 16.34
CA ASN A 506 -6.14 24.24 17.03
C ASN A 506 -7.05 24.03 18.27
N LEU A 507 -6.83 22.95 19.03
CA LEU A 507 -7.40 22.83 20.37
C LEU A 507 -6.55 23.67 21.31
N GLY A 508 -7.10 24.83 21.67
CA GLY A 508 -6.46 25.92 22.39
C GLY A 508 -5.50 25.50 23.50
N LEU A 509 -4.22 25.77 23.26
CA LEU A 509 -3.25 26.10 24.29
C LEU A 509 -3.03 27.62 24.28
N THR A 510 -4.10 28.39 24.50
CA THR A 510 -3.99 29.78 24.95
C THR A 510 -4.29 29.80 26.44
N MET A 511 -3.23 29.83 27.24
CA MET A 511 -3.32 30.27 28.62
C MET A 511 -3.87 31.70 28.63
N GLY A 512 -5.03 31.86 29.25
CA GLY A 512 -5.54 33.09 29.87
C GLY A 512 -5.38 34.42 29.13
N SER A 513 -6.44 34.86 28.46
CA SER A 513 -6.96 36.23 28.63
C SER A 513 -8.31 36.36 27.91
N VAL A 514 -9.38 36.55 28.70
CA VAL A 514 -10.65 37.09 28.20
C VAL A 514 -10.40 38.54 27.76
N PRO A 515 -10.94 38.98 26.61
CA PRO A 515 -11.81 40.14 26.69
C PRO A 515 -13.08 40.03 25.82
N PHE A 516 -14.16 40.44 26.48
CA PHE A 516 -15.40 41.07 25.98
C PHE A 516 -15.20 41.92 24.71
N SER A 517 -16.08 41.78 23.71
CA SER A 517 -17.11 42.79 23.39
C SER A 517 -17.90 42.43 22.12
N ALA A 518 -19.19 42.74 22.17
CA ALA A 518 -20.24 42.49 21.19
C ALA A 518 -20.13 43.35 19.91
N ARG A 519 -20.81 42.93 18.83
CA ARG A 519 -22.05 43.58 18.36
C ARG A 519 -22.71 42.83 17.19
N LEU A 520 -24.03 42.83 17.27
CA LEU A 520 -25.01 42.49 16.25
C LEU A 520 -24.85 43.32 14.96
N ASN A 521 -25.01 42.67 13.81
CA ASN A 521 -26.17 42.82 12.93
C ASN A 521 -26.25 41.65 11.95
#